data_AF-A0A7R9YQQ4-F1
#
_entry.id   AF-A0A7R9YQQ4-F1
#
_cell.length_a   1.000
_cell.length_b   1.000
_cell.length_c   1.000
_cell.angle_alpha   90.00
_cell.angle_beta   90.00
_cell.angle_gamma   90.00
#
_symmetry.space_group_name_H-M   'P 1'
#
loop_
_entity.id
_entity.type
_entity.pdbx_description
1 polymer ?
#
loop_
_entity_poly.entity_id
_entity_poly.type
_entity_poly.pdbx_seq_one_letter_code
_entity_poly.pdbx_strand_id
1 'polypeptide(L)'
;AGGARGLLELCAHVREVRLPGLKAMSPEHTVNVLWAVGKMSSSERVLLEEATLGSRAVDPQLFSAAAGMLYPRVDSLQSRYLSKLAHAFAMAGIYYYPLLVVTVNAAKVKLPEFNAAALTNLVRCLAKLSFPEDAFSRLVAERAQLDMRRLTGQQVTAMVQAFATLKYDNPDFYEAASQRLQLTMSELSATQVQQVAWAYAVRNIQDIKLYNAIAFRAGPIIGKFKPYELAILSWSFARQGLHQKNLLDVTAKEAVRSMSQFNMKNMANLVWAYARVSYPCEPLFAAVGERAAAMLEDAEGRLLEPGGPDGVEVYYDNSGRRVERHANAENGGVATERVELRDGSVLMRDAPGSSNRLFVPQNLSDMAWAFADQGVANDRLFRLIAKRATIDIHHFSKTSLVDIAFGFATAKHYDQELFQAIEEFSLPMLPDFGPAYMSELLWSMATLGHRPGETFVMAAMEVTWTKWERVTSDRNWLAKTIWALLKLEADKVNPNHQLLTAFNDALGADDMHEKIVSTPSPQQPSIQSESESAHNTGQQPTQAGNAQ
;
A
#
# COMPACT_ATOMS: atom_id res chain seq x y z
N ALA A 1 35.78 -9.51 -18.50
CA ALA A 1 35.94 -8.07 -18.77
C ALA A 1 35.14 -7.76 -20.03
N GLY A 2 34.20 -6.82 -19.95
CA GLY A 2 33.20 -6.57 -21.01
C GLY A 2 31.79 -6.48 -20.44
N GLY A 3 31.54 -5.50 -19.56
CA GLY A 3 30.19 -5.16 -19.11
C GLY A 3 29.29 -4.75 -20.28
N ALA A 4 27.99 -4.96 -20.12
CA ALA A 4 26.89 -4.77 -21.07
C ALA A 4 27.07 -5.41 -22.47
N ARG A 5 28.14 -5.13 -23.21
CA ARG A 5 28.45 -5.63 -24.57
C ARG A 5 28.62 -7.14 -24.66
N GLY A 6 29.27 -7.77 -23.68
CA GLY A 6 29.35 -9.25 -23.63
C GLY A 6 28.00 -9.90 -23.28
N LEU A 7 27.15 -9.22 -22.51
CA LEU A 7 25.77 -9.66 -22.23
C LEU A 7 24.85 -9.45 -23.44
N LEU A 8 25.08 -8.38 -24.23
CA LEU A 8 24.41 -8.08 -25.50
C LEU A 8 24.65 -9.19 -26.53
N GLU A 9 25.93 -9.56 -26.73
CA GLU A 9 26.30 -10.69 -27.59
C GLU A 9 25.69 -11.99 -27.07
N LEU A 10 25.67 -12.23 -25.76
CA LEU A 10 25.09 -13.45 -25.19
C LEU A 10 23.56 -13.50 -25.34
N CYS A 11 22.84 -12.38 -25.16
CA CYS A 11 21.38 -12.32 -25.32
C CYS A 11 20.96 -12.40 -26.81
N ALA A 12 21.69 -11.72 -27.71
CA ALA A 12 21.48 -11.82 -29.15
C ALA A 12 21.81 -13.23 -29.68
N HIS A 13 22.90 -13.83 -29.20
CA HIS A 13 23.29 -15.19 -29.55
C HIS A 13 22.33 -16.25 -28.97
N VAL A 14 21.75 -16.03 -27.78
CA VAL A 14 20.68 -16.87 -27.22
C VAL A 14 19.40 -16.81 -28.06
N ARG A 15 19.14 -15.68 -28.73
CA ARG A 15 17.98 -15.48 -29.59
C ARG A 15 18.13 -16.12 -30.98
N GLU A 16 19.33 -16.03 -31.58
CA GLU A 16 19.59 -16.55 -32.93
C GLU A 16 20.16 -17.98 -32.97
N VAL A 17 20.85 -18.42 -31.91
CA VAL A 17 21.56 -19.72 -31.83
C VAL A 17 20.98 -20.60 -30.72
N ARG A 18 19.69 -20.89 -30.84
CA ARG A 18 19.04 -22.15 -30.43
C ARG A 18 19.31 -22.66 -28.98
N LEU A 19 18.21 -22.74 -28.21
CA LEU A 19 17.91 -23.62 -27.05
C LEU A 19 18.71 -24.95 -26.89
N PRO A 20 19.14 -25.66 -27.95
CA PRO A 20 20.14 -26.73 -27.87
C PRO A 20 21.47 -26.39 -27.20
N GLY A 21 22.01 -25.17 -27.34
CA GLY A 21 23.25 -24.77 -26.67
C GLY A 21 23.11 -24.74 -25.15
N LEU A 22 21.97 -24.25 -24.66
CA LEU A 22 21.59 -24.32 -23.25
C LEU A 22 21.44 -25.77 -22.75
N LYS A 23 21.09 -26.74 -23.63
CA LYS A 23 20.93 -28.16 -23.21
C LYS A 23 22.29 -28.81 -22.92
N ALA A 24 23.34 -28.34 -23.56
CA ALA A 24 24.72 -28.77 -23.35
C ALA A 24 25.39 -28.05 -22.17
N MET A 25 24.83 -26.93 -21.69
CA MET A 25 25.36 -26.19 -20.54
C MET A 25 25.02 -26.90 -19.22
N SER A 26 25.92 -26.76 -18.25
CA SER A 26 25.62 -27.22 -16.88
C SER A 26 24.51 -26.36 -16.26
N PRO A 27 23.68 -26.92 -15.36
CA PRO A 27 22.63 -26.17 -14.66
C PRO A 27 23.15 -24.89 -14.00
N GLU A 28 24.35 -24.92 -13.43
CA GLU A 28 24.99 -23.77 -12.77
C GLU A 28 25.31 -22.64 -13.75
N HIS A 29 25.75 -22.98 -14.97
CA HIS A 29 26.02 -21.99 -16.01
C HIS A 29 24.71 -21.35 -16.48
N THR A 30 23.66 -22.14 -16.69
CA THR A 30 22.32 -21.61 -17.01
C THR A 30 21.82 -20.66 -15.92
N VAL A 31 21.94 -21.04 -14.64
CA VAL A 31 21.58 -20.17 -13.50
C VAL A 31 22.40 -18.88 -13.49
N ASN A 32 23.72 -18.95 -13.75
CA ASN A 32 24.57 -17.76 -13.79
C ASN A 32 24.20 -16.81 -14.94
N VAL A 33 23.84 -17.34 -16.11
CA VAL A 33 23.35 -16.55 -17.25
C VAL A 33 22.05 -15.85 -16.87
N LEU A 34 21.06 -16.60 -16.36
CA LEU A 34 19.79 -16.02 -15.91
C LEU A 34 20.00 -14.98 -14.82
N TRP A 35 20.92 -15.24 -13.88
CA TRP A 35 21.27 -14.31 -12.82
C TRP A 35 21.92 -13.04 -13.35
N ALA A 36 22.81 -13.14 -14.34
CA ALA A 36 23.42 -11.98 -14.99
C ALA A 36 22.38 -11.13 -15.73
N VAL A 37 21.46 -11.78 -16.46
CA VAL A 37 20.33 -11.09 -17.12
C VAL A 37 19.40 -10.44 -16.10
N GLY A 38 19.03 -11.17 -15.04
CA GLY A 38 18.18 -10.63 -13.97
C GLY A 38 18.82 -9.45 -13.25
N LYS A 39 20.14 -9.48 -13.03
CA LYS A 39 20.89 -8.43 -12.31
C LYS A 39 21.14 -7.17 -13.15
N MET A 40 20.86 -7.17 -14.45
CA MET A 40 21.00 -5.97 -15.28
C MET A 40 20.30 -4.79 -14.62
N SER A 41 21.06 -3.71 -14.41
CA SER A 41 20.54 -2.41 -14.00
C SER A 41 19.55 -1.91 -15.04
N SER A 42 18.68 -0.99 -14.63
CA SER A 42 17.65 -0.51 -15.55
C SER A 42 18.22 0.26 -16.74
N SER A 43 19.37 0.92 -16.57
CA SER A 43 20.11 1.53 -17.67
C SER A 43 20.70 0.48 -18.62
N GLU A 44 21.24 -0.63 -18.11
CA GLU A 44 21.70 -1.76 -18.94
C GLU A 44 20.55 -2.44 -19.69
N ARG A 45 19.37 -2.54 -19.07
CA ARG A 45 18.16 -3.07 -19.72
C ARG A 45 17.69 -2.18 -20.87
N VAL A 46 17.63 -0.87 -20.63
CA VAL A 46 17.25 0.11 -21.66
C VAL A 46 18.20 0.04 -22.85
N LEU A 47 19.51 0.09 -22.60
CA LEU A 47 20.52 0.02 -23.67
C LEU A 47 20.40 -1.28 -24.46
N LEU A 48 20.02 -2.38 -23.81
CA LEU A 48 19.74 -3.65 -24.46
C LEU A 48 18.47 -3.62 -25.31
N GLU A 49 17.41 -2.97 -24.85
CA GLU A 49 16.15 -2.80 -25.59
C GLU A 49 16.34 -1.93 -26.85
N GLU A 50 17.09 -0.84 -26.72
CA GLU A 50 17.45 0.07 -27.82
C GLU A 50 18.32 -0.63 -28.87
N ALA A 51 19.33 -1.40 -28.43
CA ALA A 51 20.23 -2.12 -29.32
C ALA A 51 19.59 -3.31 -30.05
N THR A 52 18.46 -3.84 -29.55
CA THR A 52 17.80 -5.04 -30.09
C THR A 52 16.52 -4.76 -30.88
N LEU A 53 16.36 -3.52 -31.38
CA LEU A 53 15.22 -3.08 -32.21
C LEU A 53 13.86 -3.38 -31.53
N GLY A 54 13.70 -2.96 -30.27
CA GLY A 54 12.41 -2.99 -29.58
C GLY A 54 12.04 -4.30 -28.89
N SER A 55 13.04 -5.15 -28.59
CA SER A 55 12.82 -6.42 -27.88
C SER A 55 13.12 -6.27 -26.40
N ARG A 56 12.23 -6.77 -25.52
CA ARG A 56 12.40 -6.66 -24.05
C ARG A 56 13.77 -7.18 -23.60
N ALA A 57 14.45 -6.43 -22.73
CA ALA A 57 15.75 -6.80 -22.17
C ALA A 57 15.70 -8.11 -21.36
N VAL A 58 14.55 -8.35 -20.73
CA VAL A 58 14.24 -9.60 -20.07
C VAL A 58 13.26 -10.35 -20.96
N ASP A 59 13.75 -11.37 -21.66
CA ASP A 59 12.93 -12.25 -22.51
C ASP A 59 12.19 -13.30 -21.67
N PRO A 60 10.84 -13.23 -21.56
CA PRO A 60 10.07 -14.21 -20.80
C PRO A 60 10.15 -15.62 -21.39
N GLN A 61 10.35 -15.76 -22.71
CA GLN A 61 10.47 -17.05 -23.37
C GLN A 61 11.79 -17.73 -23.01
N LEU A 62 12.88 -16.98 -22.95
CA LEU A 62 14.17 -17.47 -22.46
C LEU A 62 14.05 -18.01 -21.02
N PHE A 63 13.46 -17.23 -20.13
CA PHE A 63 13.26 -17.66 -18.73
C PHE A 63 12.35 -18.88 -18.62
N SER A 64 11.26 -18.93 -19.39
CA SER A 64 10.35 -20.08 -19.42
C SER A 64 11.04 -21.36 -19.94
N ALA A 65 11.82 -21.23 -21.01
CA ALA A 65 12.54 -22.37 -21.57
C ALA A 65 13.69 -22.84 -20.66
N ALA A 66 14.45 -21.91 -20.08
CA ALA A 66 15.46 -22.25 -19.08
C ALA A 66 14.83 -22.86 -17.81
N ALA A 67 13.65 -22.40 -17.40
CA ALA A 67 12.89 -23.01 -16.30
C ALA A 67 12.55 -24.47 -16.59
N GLY A 68 12.03 -24.79 -17.78
CA GLY A 68 11.72 -26.17 -18.16
C GLY A 68 12.94 -27.10 -18.15
N MET A 69 14.13 -26.56 -18.44
CA MET A 69 15.39 -27.31 -18.43
C MET A 69 16.00 -27.48 -17.05
N LEU A 70 15.88 -26.44 -16.22
CA LEU A 70 16.36 -26.47 -14.84
C LEU A 70 15.45 -27.31 -13.95
N TYR A 71 14.14 -27.32 -14.21
CA TYR A 71 13.13 -28.01 -13.40
C TYR A 71 13.55 -29.45 -12.97
N PRO A 72 13.95 -30.37 -13.88
CA PRO A 72 14.36 -31.72 -13.49
C PRO A 72 15.74 -31.81 -12.82
N ARG A 73 16.49 -30.70 -12.74
CA ARG A 73 17.89 -30.64 -12.26
C ARG A 73 18.07 -29.71 -11.05
N VAL A 74 17.00 -29.09 -10.55
CA VAL A 74 17.08 -28.17 -9.41
C VAL A 74 17.66 -28.86 -8.17
N ASP A 75 17.32 -30.12 -7.94
CA ASP A 75 17.81 -30.89 -6.79
C ASP A 75 19.33 -31.13 -6.82
N SER A 76 20.00 -31.04 -7.97
CA SER A 76 21.46 -31.17 -8.06
C SER A 76 22.19 -29.86 -7.79
N LEU A 77 21.50 -28.70 -7.81
CA LEU A 77 22.12 -27.40 -7.63
C LEU A 77 22.57 -27.18 -6.18
N GLN A 78 23.76 -26.61 -5.97
CA GLN A 78 24.19 -26.20 -4.62
C GLN A 78 23.31 -25.07 -4.06
N SER A 79 23.24 -24.94 -2.73
CA SER A 79 22.43 -23.92 -2.02
C SER A 79 22.59 -22.49 -2.57
N ARG A 80 23.83 -22.07 -2.89
CA ARG A 80 24.11 -20.77 -3.50
C ARG A 80 23.45 -20.54 -4.87
N TYR A 81 23.26 -21.59 -5.67
CA TYR A 81 22.61 -21.49 -6.97
C TYR A 81 21.09 -21.46 -6.86
N LEU A 82 20.51 -22.10 -5.85
CA LEU A 82 19.06 -21.97 -5.56
C LEU A 82 18.69 -20.52 -5.23
N SER A 83 19.51 -19.85 -4.40
CA SER A 83 19.34 -18.42 -4.08
C SER A 83 19.50 -17.53 -5.33
N LYS A 84 20.53 -17.79 -6.17
CA LYS A 84 20.74 -17.07 -7.43
C LYS A 84 19.60 -17.28 -8.43
N LEU A 85 19.06 -18.49 -8.51
CA LEU A 85 17.96 -18.83 -9.39
C LEU A 85 16.71 -18.04 -9.00
N ALA A 86 16.31 -18.07 -7.73
CA ALA A 86 15.19 -17.27 -7.25
C ALA A 86 15.42 -15.77 -7.48
N HIS A 87 16.66 -15.29 -7.28
CA HIS A 87 17.03 -13.91 -7.55
C HIS A 87 16.88 -13.52 -9.02
N ALA A 88 17.31 -14.39 -9.95
CA ALA A 88 17.19 -14.15 -11.37
C ALA A 88 15.72 -13.89 -11.76
N PHE A 89 14.81 -14.78 -11.35
CA PHE A 89 13.38 -14.65 -11.63
C PHE A 89 12.75 -13.44 -10.92
N ALA A 90 13.11 -13.20 -9.66
CA ALA A 90 12.61 -12.05 -8.89
C ALA A 90 13.03 -10.70 -9.48
N MET A 91 14.25 -10.60 -9.99
CA MET A 91 14.71 -9.37 -10.65
C MET A 91 14.21 -9.23 -12.08
N ALA A 92 13.99 -10.35 -12.77
CA ALA A 92 13.31 -10.40 -14.06
C ALA A 92 11.82 -10.03 -13.96
N GLY A 93 11.21 -10.12 -12.77
CA GLY A 93 9.77 -9.95 -12.60
C GLY A 93 8.95 -11.08 -13.24
N ILE A 94 9.57 -12.26 -13.38
CA ILE A 94 8.95 -13.42 -14.02
C ILE A 94 8.54 -14.41 -12.93
N TYR A 95 7.25 -14.67 -12.86
CA TYR A 95 6.69 -15.68 -11.97
C TYR A 95 6.54 -17.01 -12.70
N TYR A 96 7.29 -18.03 -12.27
CA TYR A 96 7.21 -19.38 -12.82
C TYR A 96 6.99 -20.40 -11.70
N TYR A 97 5.72 -20.69 -11.42
CA TYR A 97 5.29 -21.45 -10.26
C TYR A 97 5.98 -22.83 -10.10
N PRO A 98 6.04 -23.71 -11.12
CA PRO A 98 6.62 -25.04 -10.95
C PRO A 98 8.09 -25.01 -10.53
N LEU A 99 8.89 -24.12 -11.13
CA LEU A 99 10.31 -23.97 -10.80
C LEU A 99 10.51 -23.43 -9.38
N LEU A 100 9.68 -22.47 -8.95
CA LEU A 100 9.76 -21.93 -7.59
C LEU A 100 9.46 -23.00 -6.55
N VAL A 101 8.43 -23.84 -6.78
CA VAL A 101 8.10 -24.96 -5.90
C VAL A 101 9.28 -25.91 -5.74
N VAL A 102 9.86 -26.41 -6.85
CA VAL A 102 11.01 -27.33 -6.76
C VAL A 102 12.25 -26.66 -6.18
N THR A 103 12.47 -25.36 -6.44
CA THR A 103 13.58 -24.59 -5.87
C THR A 103 13.46 -24.48 -4.35
N VAL A 104 12.26 -24.19 -3.85
CA VAL A 104 11.98 -24.11 -2.42
C VAL A 104 12.08 -25.49 -1.76
N ASN A 105 11.59 -26.55 -2.41
CA ASN A 105 11.72 -27.91 -1.89
C ASN A 105 13.19 -28.35 -1.79
N ALA A 106 14.00 -28.10 -2.83
CA ALA A 106 15.44 -28.34 -2.77
C ALA A 106 16.12 -27.50 -1.68
N ALA A 107 15.67 -26.25 -1.48
CA ALA A 107 16.20 -25.37 -0.45
C ALA A 107 15.85 -25.85 0.97
N LYS A 108 14.67 -26.45 1.20
CA LYS A 108 14.30 -27.09 2.47
C LYS A 108 15.26 -28.22 2.82
N VAL A 109 15.55 -29.10 1.87
CA VAL A 109 16.45 -30.24 2.06
C VAL A 109 17.88 -29.76 2.36
N LYS A 110 18.33 -28.73 1.65
CA LYS A 110 19.70 -28.18 1.77
C LYS A 110 19.84 -27.05 2.76
N LEU A 111 18.85 -26.81 3.62
CA LEU A 111 18.83 -25.68 4.55
C LEU A 111 20.13 -25.55 5.38
N PRO A 112 20.75 -26.64 5.90
CA PRO A 112 22.00 -26.55 6.66
C PRO A 112 23.20 -26.03 5.84
N GLU A 113 23.15 -26.10 4.51
CA GLU A 113 24.22 -25.66 3.61
C GLU A 113 24.14 -24.17 3.25
N PHE A 114 23.05 -23.49 3.61
CA PHE A 114 22.90 -22.07 3.32
C PHE A 114 23.70 -21.22 4.32
N ASN A 115 24.48 -20.27 3.81
CA ASN A 115 24.94 -19.17 4.63
C ASN A 115 23.81 -18.12 4.81
N ALA A 116 23.95 -17.27 5.82
CA ALA A 116 22.96 -16.25 6.16
C ALA A 116 22.60 -15.34 4.97
N ALA A 117 23.58 -14.89 4.19
CA ALA A 117 23.34 -14.00 3.05
C ALA A 117 22.53 -14.67 1.93
N ALA A 118 22.84 -15.92 1.61
CA ALA A 118 22.12 -16.69 0.60
C ALA A 118 20.68 -16.99 1.04
N LEU A 119 20.49 -17.31 2.33
CA LEU A 119 19.17 -17.57 2.90
C LEU A 119 18.31 -16.30 2.94
N THR A 120 18.83 -15.19 3.45
CA THR A 120 18.16 -13.88 3.44
C THR A 120 17.77 -13.48 2.02
N ASN A 121 18.67 -13.65 1.06
CA ASN A 121 18.38 -13.33 -0.34
C ASN A 121 17.27 -14.20 -0.92
N LEU A 122 17.27 -15.50 -0.64
CA LEU A 122 16.25 -16.41 -1.13
C LEU A 122 14.86 -15.98 -0.62
N VAL A 123 14.72 -15.77 0.68
CA VAL A 123 13.45 -15.35 1.31
C VAL A 123 12.97 -14.00 0.77
N ARG A 124 13.89 -13.03 0.61
CA ARG A 124 13.58 -11.73 -0.01
C ARG A 124 13.10 -11.87 -1.45
N CYS A 125 13.64 -12.82 -2.22
CA CYS A 125 13.22 -13.06 -3.60
C CYS A 125 11.83 -13.71 -3.65
N LEU A 126 11.52 -14.64 -2.75
CA LEU A 126 10.18 -15.22 -2.62
C LEU A 126 9.14 -14.14 -2.27
N ALA A 127 9.48 -13.24 -1.33
CA ALA A 127 8.65 -12.09 -0.99
C ALA A 127 8.38 -11.17 -2.19
N LYS A 128 9.42 -10.84 -2.97
CA LYS A 128 9.29 -10.01 -4.18
C LYS A 128 8.43 -10.68 -5.27
N LEU A 129 8.46 -12.01 -5.36
CA LEU A 129 7.66 -12.80 -6.28
C LEU A 129 6.26 -13.13 -5.75
N SER A 130 5.91 -12.66 -4.55
CA SER A 130 4.65 -12.99 -3.87
C SER A 130 4.40 -14.50 -3.82
N PHE A 131 5.44 -15.28 -3.50
CA PHE A 131 5.40 -16.73 -3.39
C PHE A 131 5.39 -17.14 -1.90
N PRO A 132 4.21 -17.26 -1.25
CA PRO A 132 4.11 -17.74 0.12
C PRO A 132 4.36 -19.24 0.18
N GLU A 133 5.23 -19.66 1.10
CA GLU A 133 5.45 -21.06 1.43
C GLU A 133 5.77 -21.16 2.93
N ASP A 134 4.74 -21.50 3.71
CA ASP A 134 4.77 -21.37 5.17
C ASP A 134 5.75 -22.37 5.81
N ALA A 135 5.88 -23.57 5.25
CA ALA A 135 6.80 -24.58 5.78
C ALA A 135 8.26 -24.15 5.66
N PHE A 136 8.66 -23.55 4.52
CA PHE A 136 9.98 -23.00 4.31
C PHE A 136 10.19 -21.75 5.16
N SER A 137 9.19 -20.86 5.24
CA SER A 137 9.25 -19.66 6.08
C SER A 137 9.48 -20.02 7.54
N ARG A 138 8.82 -21.07 8.04
CA ARG A 138 9.04 -21.64 9.37
C ARG A 138 10.44 -22.16 9.57
N LEU A 139 10.94 -22.99 8.66
CA LEU A 139 12.30 -23.54 8.74
C LEU A 139 13.37 -22.43 8.71
N VAL A 140 13.18 -21.40 7.89
CA VAL A 140 14.06 -20.22 7.85
C VAL A 140 14.00 -19.45 9.17
N ALA A 141 12.79 -19.22 9.72
CA ALA A 141 12.61 -18.50 10.96
C ALA A 141 13.27 -19.23 12.15
N GLU A 142 13.05 -20.53 12.29
CA GLU A 142 13.69 -21.40 13.29
C GLU A 142 15.22 -21.33 13.17
N ARG A 143 15.76 -21.42 11.94
CA ARG A 143 17.20 -21.32 11.71
C ARG A 143 17.74 -19.93 12.06
N ALA A 144 17.05 -18.87 11.65
CA ALA A 144 17.45 -17.50 11.89
C ALA A 144 17.43 -17.15 13.38
N GLN A 145 16.50 -17.71 14.16
CA GLN A 145 16.47 -17.59 15.62
C GLN A 145 17.74 -18.19 16.25
N LEU A 146 18.14 -19.40 15.86
CA LEU A 146 19.36 -20.05 16.37
C LEU A 146 20.63 -19.25 16.03
N ASP A 147 20.69 -18.67 14.83
CA ASP A 147 21.84 -17.90 14.34
C ASP A 147 21.74 -16.38 14.63
N MET A 148 20.71 -15.91 15.35
CA MET A 148 20.33 -14.49 15.43
C MET A 148 21.49 -13.57 15.86
N ARG A 149 22.33 -14.04 16.79
CA ARG A 149 23.51 -13.29 17.27
C ARG A 149 24.56 -13.04 16.19
N ARG A 150 24.61 -13.88 15.15
CA ARG A 150 25.57 -13.80 14.03
C ARG A 150 25.01 -13.01 12.85
N LEU A 151 23.70 -12.81 12.78
CA LEU A 151 23.07 -12.05 11.71
C LEU A 151 23.37 -10.55 11.86
N THR A 152 23.65 -9.87 10.74
CA THR A 152 23.80 -8.41 10.74
C THR A 152 22.43 -7.74 10.84
N GLY A 153 22.39 -6.48 11.31
CA GLY A 153 21.14 -5.71 11.33
C GLY A 153 20.47 -5.66 9.96
N GLN A 154 21.27 -5.52 8.89
CA GLN A 154 20.77 -5.53 7.51
C GLN A 154 20.10 -6.86 7.12
N GLN A 155 20.67 -7.99 7.52
CA GLN A 155 20.12 -9.31 7.25
C GLN A 155 18.80 -9.51 8.00
N VAL A 156 18.73 -9.10 9.27
CA VAL A 156 17.51 -9.19 10.07
C VAL A 156 16.42 -8.28 9.49
N THR A 157 16.74 -7.03 9.12
CA THR A 157 15.82 -6.12 8.44
C THR A 157 15.23 -6.74 7.17
N ALA A 158 16.07 -7.34 6.32
CA ALA A 158 15.61 -7.97 5.09
C ALA A 158 14.71 -9.19 5.34
N MET A 159 14.98 -9.98 6.39
CA MET A 159 14.14 -11.12 6.78
C MET A 159 12.77 -10.65 7.33
N VAL A 160 12.74 -9.69 8.27
CA VAL A 160 11.47 -9.18 8.82
C VAL A 160 10.61 -8.52 7.75
N GLN A 161 11.23 -7.80 6.81
CA GLN A 161 10.53 -7.22 5.66
C GLN A 161 9.94 -8.30 4.75
N ALA A 162 10.71 -9.36 4.48
CA ALA A 162 10.28 -10.43 3.60
C ALA A 162 9.12 -11.24 4.22
N PHE A 163 9.20 -11.59 5.51
CA PHE A 163 8.10 -12.26 6.22
C PHE A 163 6.86 -11.39 6.35
N ALA A 164 7.03 -10.09 6.63
CA ALA A 164 5.92 -9.14 6.61
C ALA A 164 5.22 -9.11 5.24
N THR A 165 5.99 -9.10 4.14
CA THR A 165 5.47 -9.10 2.76
C THR A 165 4.75 -10.41 2.43
N LEU A 166 5.29 -11.54 2.88
CA LEU A 166 4.70 -12.88 2.70
C LEU A 166 3.52 -13.14 3.65
N LYS A 167 3.20 -12.19 4.52
CA LYS A 167 2.19 -12.34 5.59
C LYS A 167 2.48 -13.51 6.53
N TYR A 168 3.74 -13.87 6.71
CA TYR A 168 4.15 -14.94 7.62
C TYR A 168 4.31 -14.42 9.06
N ASP A 169 3.63 -15.06 10.00
CA ASP A 169 3.67 -14.73 11.44
C ASP A 169 4.47 -15.75 12.23
N ASN A 170 5.45 -15.27 13.00
CA ASN A 170 6.17 -16.08 13.97
C ASN A 170 6.62 -15.20 15.15
N PRO A 171 5.88 -15.22 16.27
CA PRO A 171 6.16 -14.37 17.42
C PRO A 171 7.59 -14.51 17.95
N ASP A 172 8.10 -15.74 18.08
CA ASP A 172 9.44 -16.01 18.58
C ASP A 172 10.54 -15.41 17.70
N PHE A 173 10.35 -15.43 16.36
CA PHE A 173 11.30 -14.86 15.42
C PHE A 173 11.29 -13.34 15.50
N TYR A 174 10.09 -12.72 15.57
CA TYR A 174 9.98 -11.28 15.69
C TYR A 174 10.52 -10.77 17.02
N GLU A 175 10.33 -11.48 18.13
CA GLU A 175 10.94 -11.14 19.42
C GLU A 175 12.48 -11.20 19.35
N ALA A 176 13.04 -12.31 18.85
CA ALA A 176 14.49 -12.44 18.69
C ALA A 176 15.07 -11.41 17.70
N ALA A 177 14.36 -11.15 16.60
CA ALA A 177 14.73 -10.14 15.61
C ALA A 177 14.71 -8.73 16.22
N SER A 178 13.70 -8.41 17.03
CA SER A 178 13.61 -7.13 17.72
C SER A 178 14.80 -6.90 18.64
N GLN A 179 15.14 -7.86 19.50
CA GLN A 179 16.29 -7.76 20.40
C GLN A 179 17.59 -7.52 19.62
N ARG A 180 17.78 -8.23 18.50
CA ARG A 180 18.95 -8.02 17.63
C ARG A 180 18.94 -6.64 16.97
N LEU A 181 17.80 -6.22 16.44
CA LEU A 181 17.64 -4.92 15.77
C LEU A 181 17.86 -3.76 16.74
N GLN A 182 17.42 -3.86 17.99
CA GLN A 182 17.70 -2.87 19.04
C GLN A 182 19.21 -2.70 19.27
N LEU A 183 20.00 -3.79 19.25
CA LEU A 183 21.45 -3.74 19.39
C LEU A 183 22.17 -3.17 18.16
N THR A 184 21.65 -3.42 16.95
CA THR A 184 22.28 -2.98 15.69
C THR A 184 21.65 -1.71 15.10
N MET A 185 20.69 -1.07 15.79
CA MET A 185 19.88 0.02 15.26
C MET A 185 20.72 1.23 14.81
N SER A 186 21.81 1.51 15.52
CA SER A 186 22.75 2.61 15.20
C SER A 186 23.43 2.45 13.84
N GLU A 187 23.56 1.21 13.35
CA GLU A 187 24.20 0.88 12.08
C GLU A 187 23.24 0.97 10.88
N LEU A 188 21.93 1.00 11.13
CA LEU A 188 20.92 0.96 10.08
C LEU A 188 20.82 2.30 9.33
N SER A 189 20.60 2.20 8.02
CA SER A 189 20.29 3.34 7.14
C SER A 189 18.83 3.82 7.30
N ALA A 190 18.51 5.00 6.77
CA ALA A 190 17.14 5.53 6.76
C ALA A 190 16.14 4.54 6.15
N THR A 191 16.46 3.98 4.99
CA THR A 191 15.67 2.94 4.32
C THR A 191 15.46 1.71 5.21
N GLN A 192 16.50 1.25 5.91
CA GLN A 192 16.40 0.07 6.77
C GLN A 192 15.56 0.34 8.02
N VAL A 193 15.73 1.52 8.65
CA VAL A 193 14.91 1.96 9.79
C VAL A 193 13.43 1.99 9.41
N GLN A 194 13.09 2.56 8.26
CA GLN A 194 11.73 2.54 7.73
C GLN A 194 11.21 1.12 7.48
N GLN A 195 12.02 0.25 6.86
CA GLN A 195 11.62 -1.13 6.55
C GLN A 195 11.28 -1.93 7.81
N VAL A 196 12.05 -1.75 8.88
CA VAL A 196 11.75 -2.36 10.18
C VAL A 196 10.43 -1.82 10.73
N ALA A 197 10.26 -0.50 10.79
CA ALA A 197 9.03 0.12 11.30
C ALA A 197 7.78 -0.38 10.54
N TRP A 198 7.88 -0.45 9.21
CA TRP A 198 6.80 -0.93 8.35
C TRP A 198 6.50 -2.41 8.59
N ALA A 199 7.53 -3.26 8.66
CA ALA A 199 7.37 -4.71 8.83
C ALA A 199 6.61 -5.06 10.12
N TYR A 200 6.94 -4.40 11.23
CA TYR A 200 6.24 -4.58 12.51
C TYR A 200 4.83 -3.99 12.47
N ALA A 201 4.65 -2.82 11.82
CA ALA A 201 3.34 -2.17 11.73
C ALA A 201 2.33 -2.97 10.89
N VAL A 202 2.72 -3.50 9.73
CA VAL A 202 1.81 -4.31 8.89
C VAL A 202 1.45 -5.64 9.53
N ARG A 203 2.36 -6.21 10.33
CA ARG A 203 2.11 -7.44 11.09
C ARG A 203 1.36 -7.21 12.40
N ASN A 204 1.12 -5.96 12.77
CA ASN A 204 0.48 -5.56 14.03
C ASN A 204 1.24 -6.08 15.28
N ILE A 205 2.57 -6.06 15.22
CA ILE A 205 3.43 -6.49 16.33
C ILE A 205 3.85 -5.25 17.11
N GLN A 206 3.25 -5.09 18.29
CA GLN A 206 3.56 -3.99 19.19
C GLN A 206 4.82 -4.28 20.00
N ASP A 207 5.94 -3.65 19.59
CA ASP A 207 7.18 -3.63 20.37
C ASP A 207 7.61 -2.20 20.66
N ILE A 208 7.21 -1.70 21.83
CA ILE A 208 7.48 -0.32 22.27
C ILE A 208 8.99 -0.05 22.34
N LYS A 209 9.82 -1.03 22.75
CA LYS A 209 11.27 -0.84 22.87
C LYS A 209 11.92 -0.70 21.50
N LEU A 210 11.50 -1.51 20.53
CA LEU A 210 11.94 -1.39 19.15
C LEU A 210 11.54 -0.05 18.54
N TYR A 211 10.29 0.37 18.70
CA TYR A 211 9.82 1.67 18.18
C TYR A 211 10.54 2.86 18.84
N ASN A 212 10.89 2.77 20.13
CA ASN A 212 11.75 3.75 20.79
C ASN A 212 13.16 3.79 20.16
N ALA A 213 13.77 2.63 19.89
CA ALA A 213 15.07 2.55 19.22
C ALA A 213 15.02 3.12 17.78
N ILE A 214 13.96 2.81 17.03
CA ILE A 214 13.69 3.37 15.70
C ILE A 214 13.58 4.90 15.77
N ALA A 215 12.79 5.45 16.70
CA ALA A 215 12.61 6.89 16.85
C ALA A 215 13.92 7.58 17.23
N PHE A 216 14.69 7.02 18.17
CA PHE A 216 15.99 7.54 18.59
C PHE A 216 16.98 7.57 17.42
N ARG A 217 17.02 6.51 16.60
CA ARG A 217 17.87 6.47 15.41
C ARG A 217 17.40 7.41 14.31
N ALA A 218 16.10 7.46 14.04
CA ALA A 218 15.54 8.24 12.94
C ALA A 218 15.84 9.74 13.08
N GLY A 219 15.78 10.30 14.30
CA GLY A 219 16.00 11.73 14.54
C GLY A 219 17.30 12.28 13.91
N PRO A 220 18.50 11.78 14.28
CA PRO A 220 19.77 12.26 13.73
C PRO A 220 19.98 12.02 12.23
N ILE A 221 19.26 11.07 11.62
CA ILE A 221 19.39 10.76 10.18
C ILE A 221 18.15 11.17 9.37
N ILE A 222 17.23 11.96 9.93
CA ILE A 222 15.94 12.28 9.31
C ILE A 222 16.12 12.94 7.94
N GLY A 223 17.11 13.82 7.78
CA GLY A 223 17.44 14.47 6.50
C GLY A 223 18.02 13.53 5.42
N LYS A 224 18.23 12.24 5.73
CA LYS A 224 18.62 11.21 4.76
C LYS A 224 17.43 10.38 4.26
N PHE A 225 16.25 10.54 4.85
CA PHE A 225 15.06 9.83 4.43
C PHE A 225 14.53 10.43 3.13
N LYS A 226 14.14 9.56 2.20
CA LYS A 226 13.37 9.97 1.02
C LYS A 226 11.91 10.27 1.41
N PRO A 227 11.17 11.07 0.65
CA PRO A 227 9.76 11.39 0.93
C PRO A 227 8.87 10.19 1.25
N TYR A 228 8.97 9.11 0.46
CA TYR A 228 8.20 7.90 0.68
C TYR A 228 8.60 7.20 1.99
N GLU A 229 9.87 7.31 2.41
CA GLU A 229 10.36 6.69 3.63
C GLU A 229 9.85 7.44 4.85
N LEU A 230 9.79 8.77 4.81
CA LEU A 230 9.17 9.60 5.85
C LEU A 230 7.68 9.28 6.01
N ALA A 231 6.95 9.23 4.89
CA ALA A 231 5.52 8.92 4.91
C ALA A 231 5.24 7.55 5.52
N ILE A 232 6.00 6.51 5.11
CA ILE A 232 5.82 5.16 5.64
C ILE A 232 6.30 5.06 7.09
N LEU A 233 7.36 5.78 7.49
CA LEU A 233 7.77 5.84 8.88
C LEU A 233 6.65 6.40 9.76
N SER A 234 6.11 7.59 9.44
CA SER A 234 4.99 8.20 10.16
C SER A 234 3.78 7.27 10.20
N TRP A 235 3.39 6.70 9.05
CA TRP A 235 2.30 5.74 8.96
C TRP A 235 2.52 4.52 9.85
N SER A 236 3.75 4.02 9.95
CA SER A 236 4.07 2.85 10.76
C SER A 236 3.88 3.11 12.26
N PHE A 237 4.30 4.29 12.74
CA PHE A 237 4.07 4.69 14.15
C PHE A 237 2.58 4.95 14.41
N ALA A 238 1.90 5.63 13.49
CA ALA A 238 0.49 5.95 13.63
C ALA A 238 -0.41 4.72 13.61
N ARG A 239 -0.12 3.75 12.74
CA ARG A 239 -0.83 2.46 12.70
C ARG A 239 -0.73 1.70 14.02
N GLN A 240 0.37 1.85 14.75
CA GLN A 240 0.55 1.25 16.07
C GLN A 240 -0.01 2.10 17.21
N GLY A 241 -0.59 3.27 16.93
CA GLY A 241 -1.10 4.20 17.94
C GLY A 241 0.01 4.85 18.79
N LEU A 242 1.25 4.88 18.28
CA LEU A 242 2.41 5.35 19.05
C LEU A 242 2.62 6.86 18.88
N HIS A 243 2.48 7.57 19.99
CA HIS A 243 2.61 9.03 20.06
C HIS A 243 4.06 9.44 20.40
N GLN A 244 4.92 9.51 19.39
CA GLN A 244 6.33 9.91 19.55
C GLN A 244 6.55 11.36 19.13
N LYS A 245 6.26 12.30 20.05
CA LYS A 245 6.32 13.75 19.80
C LYS A 245 7.58 14.20 19.06
N ASN A 246 8.76 13.83 19.59
CA ASN A 246 10.04 14.23 19.00
C ASN A 246 10.20 13.74 17.55
N LEU A 247 9.77 12.52 17.25
CA LEU A 247 9.83 11.95 15.90
C LEU A 247 8.86 12.66 14.96
N LEU A 248 7.63 12.92 15.42
CA LEU A 248 6.62 13.64 14.66
C LEU A 248 7.07 15.08 14.35
N ASP A 249 7.71 15.76 15.30
CA ASP A 249 8.22 17.13 15.09
C ASP A 249 9.34 17.17 14.04
N VAL A 250 10.33 16.28 14.13
CA VAL A 250 11.44 16.26 13.16
C VAL A 250 10.99 15.78 11.79
N THR A 251 10.05 14.82 11.73
CA THR A 251 9.49 14.31 10.47
C THR A 251 8.66 15.37 9.78
N ALA A 252 7.84 16.14 10.52
CA ALA A 252 7.04 17.22 9.95
C ALA A 252 7.93 18.32 9.36
N LYS A 253 8.96 18.75 10.10
CA LYS A 253 9.93 19.76 9.64
C LYS A 253 10.62 19.32 8.35
N GLU A 254 11.10 18.08 8.31
CA GLU A 254 11.79 17.56 7.13
C GLU A 254 10.84 17.35 5.95
N ALA A 255 9.60 16.90 6.20
CA ALA A 255 8.59 16.75 5.16
C ALA A 255 8.19 18.10 4.55
N VAL A 256 8.00 19.14 5.37
CA VAL A 256 7.74 20.50 4.88
C VAL A 256 8.91 21.01 4.04
N ARG A 257 10.15 20.81 4.50
CA ARG A 257 11.37 21.22 3.77
C ARG A 257 11.51 20.53 2.41
N SER A 258 11.10 19.27 2.31
CA SER A 258 11.22 18.44 1.10
C SER A 258 9.89 18.22 0.38
N MET A 259 8.85 19.01 0.69
CA MET A 259 7.49 18.82 0.19
C MET A 259 7.43 18.78 -1.34
N SER A 260 8.33 19.52 -2.02
CA SER A 260 8.44 19.53 -3.48
C SER A 260 8.70 18.16 -4.13
N GLN A 261 9.13 17.16 -3.36
CA GLN A 261 9.44 15.80 -3.81
C GLN A 261 8.36 14.78 -3.45
N PHE A 262 7.30 15.19 -2.73
CA PHE A 262 6.22 14.28 -2.35
C PHE A 262 5.24 14.09 -3.51
N ASN A 263 4.79 12.85 -3.72
CA ASN A 263 3.65 12.57 -4.57
C ASN A 263 2.36 12.50 -3.74
N MET A 264 1.21 12.36 -4.41
CA MET A 264 -0.11 12.30 -3.76
C MET A 264 -0.19 11.19 -2.70
N LYS A 265 0.34 10.00 -3.00
CA LYS A 265 0.34 8.86 -2.08
C LYS A 265 1.13 9.12 -0.81
N ASN A 266 2.33 9.70 -0.93
CA ASN A 266 3.20 9.99 0.19
C ASN A 266 2.58 11.10 1.06
N MET A 267 1.97 12.12 0.44
CA MET A 267 1.25 13.17 1.16
C MET A 267 0.06 12.60 1.94
N ALA A 268 -0.79 11.80 1.28
CA ALA A 268 -1.96 11.18 1.91
C ALA A 268 -1.57 10.31 3.12
N ASN A 269 -0.58 9.42 2.96
CA ASN A 269 -0.07 8.61 4.07
C ASN A 269 0.48 9.46 5.23
N LEU A 270 1.12 10.58 4.90
CA LEU A 270 1.71 11.47 5.90
C LEU A 270 0.62 12.21 6.69
N VAL A 271 -0.35 12.87 6.04
CA VAL A 271 -1.43 13.56 6.76
C VAL A 271 -2.34 12.58 7.49
N TRP A 272 -2.61 11.41 6.90
CA TRP A 272 -3.33 10.33 7.57
C TRP A 272 -2.63 9.91 8.85
N ALA A 273 -1.30 9.75 8.83
CA ALA A 273 -0.54 9.36 10.00
C ALA A 273 -0.68 10.38 11.14
N TYR A 274 -0.61 11.68 10.84
CA TYR A 274 -0.73 12.74 11.85
C TYR A 274 -2.14 12.86 12.39
N ALA A 275 -3.16 12.76 11.52
CA ALA A 275 -4.56 12.73 11.91
C ALA A 275 -4.87 11.53 12.82
N ARG A 276 -4.38 10.35 12.45
CA ARG A 276 -4.60 9.08 13.16
C ARG A 276 -4.12 9.09 14.62
N VAL A 277 -3.05 9.82 14.93
CA VAL A 277 -2.54 10.01 16.31
C VAL A 277 -2.94 11.35 16.90
N SER A 278 -3.92 12.03 16.29
CA SER A 278 -4.43 13.34 16.69
C SER A 278 -3.32 14.35 16.99
N TYR A 279 -2.26 14.37 16.18
CA TYR A 279 -1.10 15.24 16.37
C TYR A 279 -1.22 16.51 15.53
N PRO A 280 -1.50 17.68 16.15
CA PRO A 280 -1.73 18.91 15.41
C PRO A 280 -0.42 19.38 14.76
N CYS A 281 -0.45 19.60 13.45
CA CYS A 281 0.69 20.11 12.69
C CYS A 281 0.24 21.00 11.53
N GLU A 282 -0.22 22.20 11.85
CA GLU A 282 -0.72 23.17 10.87
C GLU A 282 0.27 23.45 9.71
N PRO A 283 1.59 23.66 9.94
CA PRO A 283 2.52 23.88 8.83
C PRO A 283 2.61 22.71 7.84
N LEU A 284 2.48 21.48 8.34
CA LEU A 284 2.48 20.29 7.50
C LEU A 284 1.21 20.20 6.67
N PHE A 285 0.05 20.39 7.28
CA PHE A 285 -1.25 20.36 6.58
C PHE A 285 -1.36 21.49 5.55
N ALA A 286 -0.88 22.69 5.87
CA ALA A 286 -0.82 23.81 4.92
C ALA A 286 0.06 23.47 3.70
N ALA A 287 1.28 22.96 3.93
CA ALA A 287 2.20 22.59 2.86
C ALA A 287 1.66 21.45 1.97
N VAL A 288 1.03 20.44 2.58
CA VAL A 288 0.36 19.34 1.85
C VAL A 288 -0.84 19.87 1.07
N GLY A 289 -1.67 20.72 1.68
CA GLY A 289 -2.87 21.25 1.05
C GLY A 289 -2.55 22.07 -0.20
N GLU A 290 -1.56 22.97 -0.12
CA GLU A 290 -1.12 23.76 -1.27
C GLU A 290 -0.55 22.89 -2.40
N ARG A 291 0.31 21.92 -2.05
CA ARG A 291 0.90 21.02 -3.06
C ARG A 291 -0.14 20.11 -3.70
N ALA A 292 -1.02 19.51 -2.90
CA ALA A 292 -2.06 18.63 -3.39
C ALA A 292 -3.04 19.38 -4.28
N ALA A 293 -3.42 20.61 -3.92
CA ALA A 293 -4.23 21.48 -4.77
C ALA A 293 -3.56 21.76 -6.11
N ALA A 294 -2.27 22.14 -6.11
CA ALA A 294 -1.52 22.38 -7.32
C ALA A 294 -1.40 21.12 -8.22
N MET A 295 -1.24 19.93 -7.63
CA MET A 295 -1.27 18.68 -8.39
C MET A 295 -2.66 18.43 -9.01
N LEU A 296 -3.74 18.64 -8.27
CA LEU A 296 -5.12 18.38 -8.72
C LEU A 296 -5.58 19.29 -9.86
N GLU A 297 -5.00 20.49 -9.98
CA GLU A 297 -5.23 21.43 -11.08
C GLU A 297 -4.69 20.92 -12.42
N ASP A 298 -3.62 20.09 -12.42
CA ASP A 298 -3.14 19.43 -13.63
C ASP A 298 -4.01 18.22 -13.97
N ALA A 299 -4.41 18.09 -15.24
CA ALA A 299 -5.30 17.02 -15.70
C ALA A 299 -4.72 15.61 -15.48
N GLU A 300 -3.39 15.44 -15.53
CA GLU A 300 -2.71 14.15 -15.31
C GLU A 300 -2.23 13.98 -13.86
N GLY A 301 -2.36 15.02 -13.04
CA GLY A 301 -1.92 15.06 -11.66
C GLY A 301 -0.43 15.32 -11.47
N ARG A 302 0.21 15.85 -12.51
CA ARG A 302 1.62 16.22 -12.51
C ARG A 302 1.76 17.58 -11.84
N LEU A 303 2.87 17.76 -11.13
CA LEU A 303 3.33 19.08 -10.74
C LEU A 303 4.74 19.23 -11.28
N LEU A 304 4.86 20.04 -12.32
CA LEU A 304 6.12 20.24 -13.03
C LEU A 304 7.12 20.98 -12.13
N GLU A 305 8.36 20.49 -12.04
CA GLU A 305 9.42 21.20 -11.31
C GLU A 305 9.66 22.58 -11.96
N PRO A 306 9.55 23.69 -11.20
CA PRO A 306 9.81 25.02 -11.74
C PRO A 306 11.30 25.17 -12.09
N GLY A 307 11.58 25.70 -13.28
CA GLY A 307 12.97 25.85 -13.77
C GLY A 307 13.59 24.55 -14.32
N GLY A 308 12.77 23.56 -14.68
CA GLY A 308 13.21 22.40 -15.45
C GLY A 308 13.77 22.78 -16.84
N PRO A 309 14.47 21.86 -17.52
CA PRO A 309 14.98 22.11 -18.87
C PRO A 309 13.85 22.47 -19.84
N ASP A 310 14.07 23.45 -20.72
CA ASP A 310 13.07 23.85 -21.71
C ASP A 310 12.61 22.65 -22.55
N GLY A 311 11.29 22.42 -22.58
CA GLY A 311 10.68 21.30 -23.31
C GLY A 311 10.72 19.95 -22.59
N VAL A 312 11.16 19.89 -21.32
CA VAL A 312 11.16 18.67 -20.50
C VAL A 312 10.24 18.83 -19.30
N GLU A 313 9.22 17.97 -19.22
CA GLU A 313 8.33 17.91 -18.07
C GLU A 313 8.95 17.06 -16.97
N VAL A 314 9.20 17.63 -15.79
CA VAL A 314 9.73 16.88 -14.65
C VAL A 314 8.69 16.75 -13.55
N TYR A 315 8.34 15.53 -13.15
CA TYR A 315 7.35 15.27 -12.11
C TYR A 315 7.65 14.00 -11.31
N TYR A 316 6.85 13.71 -10.28
CA TYR A 316 6.97 12.50 -9.46
C TYR A 316 5.83 11.53 -9.73
N ASP A 317 6.14 10.25 -9.99
CA ASP A 317 5.12 9.22 -10.23
C ASP A 317 4.48 8.68 -8.93
N ASN A 318 3.49 7.79 -9.06
CA ASN A 318 2.81 7.13 -7.92
C ASN A 318 3.72 6.33 -6.98
N SER A 319 4.90 5.93 -7.46
CA SER A 319 5.92 5.24 -6.66
C SER A 319 6.92 6.20 -5.99
N GLY A 320 6.79 7.50 -6.24
CA GLY A 320 7.64 8.56 -5.71
C GLY A 320 8.95 8.68 -6.48
N ARG A 321 8.99 8.20 -7.73
CA ARG A 321 10.15 8.27 -8.61
C ARG A 321 10.10 9.55 -9.42
N ARG A 322 11.25 10.21 -9.58
CA ARG A 322 11.39 11.38 -10.44
C ARG A 322 11.35 10.93 -11.90
N VAL A 323 10.51 11.57 -12.69
CA VAL A 323 10.28 11.28 -14.11
C VAL A 323 10.56 12.53 -14.91
N GLU A 324 11.44 12.43 -15.90
CA GLU A 324 11.65 13.45 -16.93
C GLU A 324 10.98 12.97 -18.22
N ARG A 325 9.93 13.65 -18.66
CA ARG A 325 9.21 13.34 -19.91
C ARG A 325 9.66 14.30 -21.00
N HIS A 326 10.12 13.73 -22.10
CA HIS A 326 10.58 14.43 -23.29
C HIS A 326 9.52 14.32 -24.39
N ALA A 327 9.01 15.46 -24.85
CA ALA A 327 8.10 15.50 -25.98
C ALA A 327 8.86 15.11 -27.27
N ASN A 328 8.25 14.27 -28.10
CA ASN A 328 8.84 13.92 -29.39
C ASN A 328 8.40 14.96 -30.44
N ALA A 329 9.31 15.85 -30.83
CA ALA A 329 9.01 16.97 -31.73
C ALA A 329 8.84 16.55 -33.20
N GLU A 330 9.26 15.33 -33.57
CA GLU A 330 9.19 14.83 -34.95
C GLU A 330 8.05 13.80 -35.09
N ASN A 331 6.98 14.19 -35.78
CA ASN A 331 5.92 13.32 -36.33
C ASN A 331 5.00 12.56 -35.36
N GLY A 332 4.56 13.17 -34.25
CA GLY A 332 3.48 12.58 -33.42
C GLY A 332 3.85 11.24 -32.76
N GLY A 333 5.16 11.00 -32.57
CA GLY A 333 5.67 9.84 -31.85
C GLY A 333 5.31 9.87 -30.36
N VAL A 334 5.29 8.69 -29.73
CA VAL A 334 5.06 8.56 -28.28
C VAL A 334 6.17 9.30 -27.53
N ALA A 335 5.80 10.16 -26.58
CA ALA A 335 6.77 10.85 -25.71
C ALA A 335 7.62 9.82 -24.97
N THR A 336 8.86 10.15 -24.60
CA THR A 336 9.73 9.23 -23.84
C THR A 336 9.87 9.71 -22.40
N GLU A 337 9.98 8.78 -21.46
CA GLU A 337 10.13 9.04 -20.04
C GLU A 337 11.44 8.44 -19.52
N ARG A 338 12.21 9.28 -18.83
CA ARG A 338 13.38 8.92 -18.06
C ARG A 338 13.01 8.88 -16.58
N VAL A 339 12.94 7.68 -16.02
CA VAL A 339 12.50 7.43 -14.63
C VAL A 339 13.69 7.08 -13.75
N GLU A 340 13.94 7.87 -12.71
CA GLU A 340 14.94 7.56 -11.69
C GLU A 340 14.41 6.51 -10.71
N LEU A 341 15.10 5.37 -10.63
CA LEU A 341 14.72 4.26 -9.76
C LEU A 341 15.31 4.40 -8.36
N ARG A 342 14.78 3.58 -7.44
CA ARG A 342 15.14 3.64 -6.02
C ARG A 342 16.63 3.40 -5.75
N ASP A 343 17.29 2.63 -6.60
CA ASP A 343 18.72 2.30 -6.54
C ASP A 343 19.62 3.34 -7.25
N GLY A 344 19.04 4.44 -7.74
CA GLY A 344 19.75 5.50 -8.47
C GLY A 344 19.97 5.18 -9.95
N SER A 345 19.55 4.01 -10.43
CA SER A 345 19.58 3.71 -11.87
C SER A 345 18.44 4.41 -12.61
N VAL A 346 18.59 4.55 -13.92
CA VAL A 346 17.62 5.24 -14.77
C VAL A 346 16.95 4.24 -15.71
N LEU A 347 15.63 4.27 -15.78
CA LEU A 347 14.81 3.52 -16.71
C LEU A 347 14.27 4.47 -17.78
N MET A 348 14.60 4.24 -19.04
CA MET A 348 13.93 4.87 -20.16
C MET A 348 12.73 4.01 -20.55
N ARG A 349 11.61 4.64 -20.90
CA ARG A 349 10.42 3.96 -21.42
C ARG A 349 9.63 4.90 -22.30
N ASP A 350 8.78 4.34 -23.14
CA ASP A 350 7.72 5.13 -23.75
C ASP A 350 6.80 5.67 -22.64
N ALA A 351 6.44 6.95 -22.75
CA ALA A 351 5.48 7.57 -21.87
C ALA A 351 4.19 6.75 -21.93
N PRO A 352 3.66 6.29 -20.79
CA PRO A 352 2.38 5.62 -20.80
C PRO A 352 1.35 6.58 -21.39
N GLY A 353 0.41 6.05 -22.17
CA GLY A 353 -0.72 6.84 -22.66
C GLY A 353 -1.44 7.54 -21.49
N SER A 354 -2.31 8.51 -21.82
CA SER A 354 -3.08 9.36 -20.90
C SER A 354 -3.93 8.63 -19.84
N SER A 355 -3.84 7.31 -19.76
CA SER A 355 -4.48 6.44 -18.77
C SER A 355 -3.67 6.23 -17.47
N ASN A 356 -2.38 6.62 -17.40
CA ASN A 356 -1.60 6.47 -16.16
C ASN A 356 -1.89 7.62 -15.18
N ARG A 357 -3.00 7.50 -14.46
CA ARG A 357 -3.48 8.52 -13.52
C ARG A 357 -2.64 8.52 -12.24
N LEU A 358 -2.15 9.70 -11.84
CA LEU A 358 -1.38 9.88 -10.60
C LEU A 358 -2.28 9.94 -9.34
N PHE A 359 -3.59 9.95 -9.53
CA PHE A 359 -4.57 9.95 -8.44
C PHE A 359 -5.14 8.55 -8.25
N VAL A 360 -4.83 7.96 -7.10
CA VAL A 360 -5.48 6.74 -6.63
C VAL A 360 -6.64 7.16 -5.72
N PRO A 361 -7.87 6.67 -5.93
CA PRO A 361 -9.05 7.04 -5.13
C PRO A 361 -8.84 7.00 -3.62
N GLN A 362 -8.13 5.98 -3.13
CA GLN A 362 -7.78 5.84 -1.72
C GLN A 362 -6.99 7.06 -1.21
N ASN A 363 -6.02 7.58 -1.97
CA ASN A 363 -5.23 8.72 -1.53
C ASN A 363 -6.07 10.00 -1.37
N LEU A 364 -7.06 10.20 -2.25
CA LEU A 364 -7.99 11.33 -2.16
C LEU A 364 -8.87 11.22 -0.91
N SER A 365 -9.34 10.01 -0.63
CA SER A 365 -10.18 9.69 0.52
C SER A 365 -9.41 9.88 1.83
N ASP A 366 -8.20 9.31 1.93
CA ASP A 366 -7.31 9.46 3.09
C ASP A 366 -6.96 10.93 3.36
N MET A 367 -6.78 11.72 2.30
CA MET A 367 -6.51 13.15 2.41
C MET A 367 -7.74 13.94 2.90
N ALA A 368 -8.91 13.71 2.30
CA ALA A 368 -10.15 14.36 2.73
C ALA A 368 -10.45 14.04 4.20
N TRP A 369 -10.32 12.76 4.60
CA TRP A 369 -10.50 12.34 5.98
C TRP A 369 -9.49 13.00 6.92
N ALA A 370 -8.20 13.00 6.57
CA ALA A 370 -7.17 13.56 7.46
C ALA A 370 -7.35 15.06 7.72
N PHE A 371 -7.71 15.84 6.70
CA PHE A 371 -8.00 17.26 6.87
C PHE A 371 -9.27 17.49 7.70
N ALA A 372 -10.30 16.66 7.49
CA ALA A 372 -11.53 16.71 8.26
C ALA A 372 -11.32 16.39 9.74
N ASP A 373 -10.60 15.30 10.04
CA ASP A 373 -10.28 14.84 11.40
C ASP A 373 -9.50 15.89 12.19
N GLN A 374 -8.51 16.52 11.55
CA GLN A 374 -7.72 17.59 12.18
C GLN A 374 -8.45 18.93 12.24
N GLY A 375 -9.66 19.03 11.69
CA GLY A 375 -10.42 20.28 11.63
C GLY A 375 -9.72 21.39 10.83
N VAL A 376 -8.82 21.03 9.90
CA VAL A 376 -8.09 21.99 9.08
C VAL A 376 -8.94 22.32 7.86
N ALA A 377 -9.53 23.52 7.86
CA ALA A 377 -10.31 24.01 6.74
C ALA A 377 -9.43 24.24 5.49
N ASN A 378 -9.82 23.66 4.36
CA ASN A 378 -9.18 23.91 3.07
C ASN A 378 -10.18 23.75 1.90
N ASP A 379 -11.05 24.75 1.73
CA ASP A 379 -12.12 24.72 0.73
C ASP A 379 -11.60 24.57 -0.71
N ARG A 380 -10.40 25.10 -1.01
CA ARG A 380 -9.78 24.93 -2.33
C ARG A 380 -9.44 23.46 -2.57
N LEU A 381 -8.81 22.79 -1.60
CA LEU A 381 -8.47 21.38 -1.70
C LEU A 381 -9.73 20.51 -1.82
N PHE A 382 -10.74 20.71 -0.97
CA PHE A 382 -11.97 19.92 -1.02
C PHE A 382 -12.71 20.06 -2.36
N ARG A 383 -12.84 21.28 -2.91
CA ARG A 383 -13.40 21.48 -4.26
C ARG A 383 -12.61 20.76 -5.35
N LEU A 384 -11.28 20.79 -5.28
CA LEU A 384 -10.42 20.12 -6.27
C LEU A 384 -10.48 18.59 -6.14
N ILE A 385 -10.54 18.07 -4.91
CA ILE A 385 -10.75 16.64 -4.65
C ILE A 385 -12.11 16.22 -5.20
N ALA A 386 -13.18 16.99 -4.94
CA ALA A 386 -14.52 16.67 -5.44
C ALA A 386 -14.55 16.61 -6.97
N LYS A 387 -14.08 17.66 -7.64
CA LYS A 387 -13.98 17.71 -9.10
C LYS A 387 -13.24 16.50 -9.66
N ARG A 388 -12.10 16.13 -9.07
CA ARG A 388 -11.30 15.00 -9.52
C ARG A 388 -12.01 13.67 -9.27
N ALA A 389 -12.58 13.49 -8.08
CA ALA A 389 -13.28 12.27 -7.69
C ALA A 389 -14.51 12.02 -8.57
N THR A 390 -15.26 13.07 -8.94
CA THR A 390 -16.38 12.99 -9.88
C THR A 390 -15.92 12.48 -11.26
N ILE A 391 -14.80 13.01 -11.79
CA ILE A 391 -14.23 12.57 -13.08
C ILE A 391 -13.74 11.11 -13.02
N ASP A 392 -13.16 10.71 -11.89
CA ASP A 392 -12.51 9.42 -11.71
C ASP A 392 -13.40 8.35 -11.06
N ILE A 393 -14.69 8.65 -10.83
CA ILE A 393 -15.60 7.86 -9.98
C ILE A 393 -15.64 6.37 -10.36
N HIS A 394 -15.56 6.06 -11.66
CA HIS A 394 -15.58 4.69 -12.18
C HIS A 394 -14.38 3.83 -11.76
N HIS A 395 -13.30 4.44 -11.27
CA HIS A 395 -12.12 3.73 -10.74
C HIS A 395 -12.18 3.53 -9.23
N PHE A 396 -13.19 4.09 -8.55
CA PHE A 396 -13.32 3.94 -7.11
C PHE A 396 -13.78 2.53 -6.77
N SER A 397 -13.12 1.95 -5.76
CA SER A 397 -13.67 0.78 -5.07
C SER A 397 -14.81 1.20 -4.15
N LYS A 398 -15.66 0.24 -3.74
CA LYS A 398 -16.71 0.50 -2.73
C LYS A 398 -16.16 1.18 -1.47
N THR A 399 -14.98 0.76 -1.01
CA THR A 399 -14.33 1.32 0.18
C THR A 399 -13.97 2.77 -0.04
N SER A 400 -13.29 3.10 -1.14
CA SER A 400 -12.90 4.48 -1.44
C SER A 400 -14.08 5.41 -1.69
N LEU A 401 -15.21 4.92 -2.23
CA LEU A 401 -16.44 5.71 -2.38
C LEU A 401 -17.03 6.13 -1.03
N VAL A 402 -17.08 5.20 -0.09
CA VAL A 402 -17.60 5.47 1.25
C VAL A 402 -16.63 6.36 2.02
N ASP A 403 -15.33 6.09 1.96
CA ASP A 403 -14.31 6.86 2.66
C ASP A 403 -14.28 8.33 2.21
N ILE A 404 -14.42 8.59 0.90
CA ILE A 404 -14.49 9.99 0.41
C ILE A 404 -15.79 10.68 0.86
N ALA A 405 -16.95 10.00 0.79
CA ALA A 405 -18.21 10.55 1.29
C ALA A 405 -18.11 10.88 2.79
N PHE A 406 -17.49 9.98 3.56
CA PHE A 406 -17.24 10.14 4.99
C PHE A 406 -16.31 11.31 5.30
N GLY A 407 -15.21 11.45 4.55
CA GLY A 407 -14.30 12.59 4.67
C GLY A 407 -14.99 13.93 4.45
N PHE A 408 -15.79 14.06 3.39
CA PHE A 408 -16.56 15.27 3.08
C PHE A 408 -17.62 15.58 4.14
N ALA A 409 -18.34 14.56 4.62
CA ALA A 409 -19.34 14.72 5.67
C ALA A 409 -18.70 15.16 7.01
N THR A 410 -17.56 14.58 7.37
CA THR A 410 -16.80 14.96 8.57
C THR A 410 -16.30 16.39 8.48
N ALA A 411 -15.83 16.82 7.29
CA ALA A 411 -15.41 18.19 7.02
C ALA A 411 -16.58 19.19 6.92
N LYS A 412 -17.84 18.69 6.89
CA LYS A 412 -19.04 19.47 6.61
C LYS A 412 -18.96 20.24 5.28
N HIS A 413 -18.25 19.68 4.30
CA HIS A 413 -18.08 20.27 2.99
C HIS A 413 -18.98 19.54 2.00
N TYR A 414 -20.10 20.15 1.60
CA TYR A 414 -21.02 19.57 0.62
C TYR A 414 -20.59 19.92 -0.81
N ASP A 415 -20.54 18.92 -1.69
CA ASP A 415 -20.36 19.09 -3.13
C ASP A 415 -21.44 18.31 -3.87
N GLN A 416 -22.31 19.01 -4.59
CA GLN A 416 -23.50 18.40 -5.21
C GLN A 416 -23.14 17.41 -6.31
N GLU A 417 -22.20 17.75 -7.19
CA GLU A 417 -21.81 16.91 -8.33
C GLU A 417 -21.16 15.62 -7.84
N LEU A 418 -20.29 15.70 -6.84
CA LEU A 418 -19.66 14.52 -6.23
C LEU A 418 -20.71 13.59 -5.62
N PHE A 419 -21.65 14.11 -4.83
CA PHE A 419 -22.63 13.24 -4.15
C PHE A 419 -23.65 12.63 -5.12
N GLN A 420 -24.02 13.34 -6.20
CA GLN A 420 -24.80 12.76 -7.30
C GLN A 420 -24.02 11.62 -7.99
N ALA A 421 -22.74 11.81 -8.28
CA ALA A 421 -21.91 10.77 -8.88
C ALA A 421 -21.73 9.55 -7.94
N ILE A 422 -21.57 9.78 -6.63
CA ILE A 422 -21.51 8.72 -5.62
C ILE A 422 -22.84 7.95 -5.58
N GLU A 423 -23.98 8.64 -5.57
CA GLU A 423 -25.31 8.01 -5.60
C GLU A 423 -25.46 7.10 -6.83
N GLU A 424 -25.28 7.66 -8.02
CA GLU A 424 -25.44 6.94 -9.30
C GLU A 424 -24.52 5.73 -9.40
N PHE A 425 -23.24 5.89 -9.04
CA PHE A 425 -22.25 4.83 -9.18
C PHE A 425 -22.34 3.76 -8.09
N SER A 426 -22.76 4.12 -6.87
CA SER A 426 -22.91 3.16 -5.77
C SER A 426 -24.20 2.36 -5.85
N LEU A 427 -25.26 2.88 -6.49
CA LEU A 427 -26.56 2.20 -6.64
C LEU A 427 -26.46 0.74 -7.09
N PRO A 428 -25.78 0.38 -8.21
CA PRO A 428 -25.64 -1.02 -8.64
C PRO A 428 -24.76 -1.87 -7.69
N MET A 429 -23.97 -1.22 -6.83
CA MET A 429 -23.05 -1.89 -5.90
C MET A 429 -23.67 -2.11 -4.51
N LEU A 430 -24.77 -1.43 -4.16
CA LEU A 430 -25.40 -1.51 -2.84
C LEU A 430 -25.65 -2.95 -2.35
N PRO A 431 -26.08 -3.92 -3.19
CA PRO A 431 -26.28 -5.30 -2.72
C PRO A 431 -25.02 -5.93 -2.08
N ASP A 432 -23.82 -5.48 -2.46
CA ASP A 432 -22.54 -5.97 -1.91
C ASP A 432 -22.05 -5.19 -0.67
N PHE A 433 -22.79 -4.16 -0.24
CA PHE A 433 -22.40 -3.32 0.90
C PHE A 433 -22.66 -4.05 2.22
N GLY A 434 -21.62 -4.17 3.05
CA GLY A 434 -21.81 -4.60 4.43
C GLY A 434 -22.48 -3.51 5.28
N PRO A 435 -23.01 -3.85 6.48
CA PRO A 435 -23.62 -2.88 7.39
C PRO A 435 -22.77 -1.65 7.67
N ALA A 436 -21.46 -1.82 7.91
CA ALA A 436 -20.54 -0.71 8.13
C ALA A 436 -20.57 0.30 6.98
N TYR A 437 -20.29 -0.15 5.74
CA TYR A 437 -20.27 0.70 4.54
C TYR A 437 -21.61 1.35 4.25
N MET A 438 -22.72 0.62 4.42
CA MET A 438 -24.06 1.17 4.21
C MET A 438 -24.36 2.28 5.23
N SER A 439 -24.09 2.03 6.51
CA SER A 439 -24.35 2.99 7.58
C SER A 439 -23.54 4.28 7.41
N GLU A 440 -22.30 4.19 6.94
CA GLU A 440 -21.43 5.34 6.71
C GLU A 440 -21.86 6.14 5.49
N LEU A 441 -22.18 5.49 4.36
CA LEU A 441 -22.64 6.19 3.17
C LEU A 441 -23.95 6.96 3.45
N LEU A 442 -24.92 6.30 4.08
CA LEU A 442 -26.18 6.92 4.47
C LEU A 442 -25.97 8.07 5.44
N TRP A 443 -25.13 7.85 6.47
CA TRP A 443 -24.79 8.90 7.44
C TRP A 443 -24.14 10.10 6.75
N SER A 444 -23.24 9.88 5.79
CA SER A 444 -22.58 10.96 5.05
C SER A 444 -23.56 11.80 4.24
N MET A 445 -24.47 11.13 3.50
CA MET A 445 -25.51 11.80 2.73
C MET A 445 -26.46 12.61 3.64
N ALA A 446 -26.94 11.98 4.72
CA ALA A 446 -27.82 12.61 5.69
C ALA A 446 -27.17 13.81 6.41
N THR A 447 -25.89 13.67 6.80
CA THR A 447 -25.12 14.72 7.51
C THR A 447 -24.94 15.97 6.67
N LEU A 448 -24.70 15.81 5.37
CA LEU A 448 -24.55 16.93 4.44
C LEU A 448 -25.90 17.44 3.88
N GLY A 449 -27.01 16.79 4.25
CA GLY A 449 -28.34 17.13 3.72
C GLY A 449 -28.51 16.82 2.23
N HIS A 450 -27.69 15.92 1.68
CA HIS A 450 -27.88 15.40 0.34
C HIS A 450 -29.20 14.60 0.29
N ARG A 451 -29.97 14.77 -0.78
CA ARG A 451 -31.26 14.08 -0.98
C ARG A 451 -31.10 13.10 -2.15
N PRO A 452 -30.81 11.82 -1.87
CA PRO A 452 -30.76 10.79 -2.90
C PRO A 452 -32.15 10.61 -3.53
N GLY A 453 -32.19 10.12 -4.77
CA GLY A 453 -33.42 9.73 -5.42
C GLY A 453 -34.15 8.60 -4.67
N GLU A 454 -35.47 8.54 -4.84
CA GLU A 454 -36.32 7.52 -4.19
C GLU A 454 -35.83 6.10 -4.48
N THR A 455 -35.35 5.83 -5.70
CA THR A 455 -34.76 4.55 -6.09
C THR A 455 -33.57 4.15 -5.20
N PHE A 456 -32.70 5.11 -4.88
CA PHE A 456 -31.54 4.86 -4.03
C PHE A 456 -31.98 4.56 -2.59
N VAL A 457 -32.89 5.37 -2.04
CA VAL A 457 -33.40 5.17 -0.68
C VAL A 457 -34.10 3.81 -0.56
N MET A 458 -34.93 3.44 -1.53
CA MET A 458 -35.57 2.12 -1.61
C MET A 458 -34.56 0.97 -1.62
N ALA A 459 -33.53 1.07 -2.47
CA ALA A 459 -32.49 0.05 -2.54
C ALA A 459 -31.69 -0.05 -1.23
N ALA A 460 -31.37 1.08 -0.60
CA ALA A 460 -30.68 1.11 0.69
C ALA A 460 -31.53 0.49 1.81
N MET A 461 -32.84 0.74 1.84
CA MET A 461 -33.77 0.11 2.78
C MET A 461 -33.80 -1.42 2.60
N GLU A 462 -33.90 -1.90 1.37
CA GLU A 462 -33.93 -3.33 1.06
C GLU A 462 -32.61 -4.02 1.44
N VAL A 463 -31.46 -3.42 1.09
CA VAL A 463 -30.15 -3.96 1.47
C VAL A 463 -29.94 -3.97 2.99
N THR A 464 -30.41 -2.93 3.68
CA THR A 464 -30.35 -2.88 5.15
C THR A 464 -31.20 -3.98 5.76
N TRP A 465 -32.40 -4.22 5.22
CA TRP A 465 -33.32 -5.26 5.68
C TRP A 465 -32.80 -6.67 5.44
N THR A 466 -32.31 -6.96 4.24
CA THR A 466 -31.70 -8.26 3.92
C THR A 466 -30.50 -8.59 4.80
N LYS A 467 -29.84 -7.58 5.39
CA LYS A 467 -28.69 -7.74 6.29
C LYS A 467 -29.01 -7.34 7.74
N TRP A 468 -30.29 -7.27 8.10
CA TRP A 468 -30.76 -6.70 9.36
C TRP A 468 -30.09 -7.30 10.59
N GLU A 469 -29.97 -8.63 10.67
CA GLU A 469 -29.30 -9.31 11.79
C GLU A 469 -27.86 -8.80 12.00
N ARG A 470 -27.11 -8.58 10.91
CA ARG A 470 -25.76 -8.04 10.95
C ARG A 470 -25.72 -6.53 11.21
N VAL A 471 -26.78 -5.79 10.88
CA VAL A 471 -26.91 -4.38 11.25
C VAL A 471 -27.11 -4.26 12.76
N THR A 472 -27.96 -5.12 13.34
CA THR A 472 -28.25 -5.14 14.77
C THR A 472 -27.14 -5.72 15.64
N SER A 473 -26.17 -6.43 15.06
CA SER A 473 -25.05 -6.99 15.82
C SER A 473 -24.08 -5.92 16.34
N ASP A 474 -24.09 -4.73 15.75
CA ASP A 474 -23.26 -3.61 16.15
C ASP A 474 -24.12 -2.36 16.43
N ARG A 475 -23.98 -1.79 17.64
CA ARG A 475 -24.79 -0.64 18.07
C ARG A 475 -24.52 0.62 17.25
N ASN A 476 -23.28 0.82 16.78
CA ASN A 476 -22.88 1.98 16.00
C ASN A 476 -23.49 1.90 14.58
N TRP A 477 -23.42 0.75 13.92
CA TRP A 477 -24.04 0.56 12.60
C TRP A 477 -25.56 0.73 12.68
N LEU A 478 -26.19 0.15 13.70
CA LEU A 478 -27.63 0.28 13.95
C LEU A 478 -28.03 1.75 14.13
N ALA A 479 -27.38 2.46 15.06
CA ALA A 479 -27.72 3.85 15.36
C ALA A 479 -27.50 4.79 14.16
N LYS A 480 -26.36 4.67 13.46
CA LYS A 480 -26.07 5.45 12.25
C LYS A 480 -27.11 5.20 11.15
N THR A 481 -27.44 3.94 10.90
CA THR A 481 -28.38 3.56 9.84
C THR A 481 -29.79 4.09 10.11
N ILE A 482 -30.30 3.90 11.34
CA ILE A 482 -31.61 4.42 11.74
C ILE A 482 -31.65 5.94 11.61
N TRP A 483 -30.67 6.63 12.23
CA TRP A 483 -30.58 8.08 12.19
C TRP A 483 -30.55 8.62 10.76
N ALA A 484 -29.71 8.02 9.90
CA ALA A 484 -29.55 8.46 8.54
C ALA A 484 -30.81 8.24 7.70
N LEU A 485 -31.44 7.07 7.77
CA LEU A 485 -32.64 6.78 6.98
C LEU A 485 -33.84 7.64 7.41
N LEU A 486 -34.00 7.91 8.71
CA LEU A 486 -35.01 8.85 9.19
C LEU A 486 -34.72 10.27 8.68
N LYS A 487 -33.45 10.70 8.69
CA LYS A 487 -33.05 12.02 8.21
C LYS A 487 -33.23 12.17 6.69
N LEU A 488 -33.08 11.08 5.95
CA LEU A 488 -33.34 10.99 4.51
C LEU A 488 -34.83 10.78 4.18
N GLU A 489 -35.72 10.84 5.17
CA GLU A 489 -37.17 10.70 5.01
C GLU A 489 -37.59 9.37 4.34
N ALA A 490 -36.89 8.28 4.68
CA ALA A 490 -37.17 6.94 4.14
C ALA A 490 -38.60 6.45 4.45
N ASP A 491 -39.19 6.93 5.54
CA ASP A 491 -40.58 6.72 5.92
C ASP A 491 -41.57 7.32 4.92
N LYS A 492 -41.21 8.39 4.21
CA LYS A 492 -42.04 8.98 3.14
C LYS A 492 -41.85 8.23 1.82
N VAL A 493 -40.67 7.68 1.57
CA VAL A 493 -40.35 6.94 0.35
C VAL A 493 -41.05 5.58 0.33
N ASN A 494 -41.01 4.83 1.44
CA ASN A 494 -41.76 3.59 1.58
C ASN A 494 -42.28 3.38 3.01
N PRO A 495 -43.45 3.96 3.33
CA PRO A 495 -44.04 3.91 4.67
C PRO A 495 -44.31 2.49 5.17
N ASN A 496 -44.50 1.52 4.27
CA ASN A 496 -44.90 0.15 4.59
C ASN A 496 -43.73 -0.84 4.64
N HIS A 497 -42.49 -0.35 4.55
CA HIS A 497 -41.31 -1.21 4.55
C HIS A 497 -41.09 -1.86 5.92
N GLN A 498 -40.85 -3.18 5.95
CA GLN A 498 -40.67 -3.97 7.19
C GLN A 498 -39.56 -3.43 8.10
N LEU A 499 -38.50 -2.88 7.48
CA LEU A 499 -37.40 -2.20 8.18
C LEU A 499 -37.87 -1.09 9.15
N LEU A 500 -38.90 -0.32 8.79
CA LEU A 500 -39.39 0.77 9.64
C LEU A 500 -40.07 0.24 10.91
N THR A 501 -40.80 -0.87 10.80
CA THR A 501 -41.34 -1.57 11.97
C THR A 501 -40.22 -2.11 12.84
N ALA A 502 -39.20 -2.73 12.23
CA ALA A 502 -38.04 -3.24 12.95
C ALA A 502 -37.21 -2.13 13.63
N PHE A 503 -37.17 -0.92 13.06
CA PHE A 503 -36.60 0.25 13.72
C PHE A 503 -37.38 0.58 14.99
N ASN A 504 -38.71 0.65 14.92
CA ASN A 504 -39.53 0.92 16.09
C ASN A 504 -39.36 -0.14 17.19
N ASP A 505 -39.24 -1.42 16.82
CA ASP A 505 -39.00 -2.50 17.78
C ASP A 505 -37.59 -2.39 18.41
N ALA A 506 -36.57 -2.07 17.62
CA ALA A 506 -35.20 -1.85 18.10
C ALA A 506 -35.07 -0.58 18.96
N LEU A 507 -35.88 0.44 18.68
CA LEU A 507 -35.97 1.70 19.43
C LEU A 507 -36.89 1.60 20.65
N GLY A 508 -37.80 0.61 20.71
CA GLY A 508 -38.68 0.33 21.85
C GLY A 508 -37.95 -0.12 23.12
N ALA A 509 -36.62 -0.20 23.07
CA ALA A 509 -35.73 -0.37 24.21
C ALA A 509 -35.08 0.96 24.70
N ASP A 510 -35.15 2.09 23.98
CA ASP A 510 -34.80 3.44 24.49
C ASP A 510 -35.24 4.58 23.52
N ASP A 511 -36.06 5.51 24.05
CA ASP A 511 -36.70 6.71 23.45
C ASP A 511 -35.83 7.57 22.50
N MET A 512 -36.30 7.83 21.26
CA MET A 512 -35.54 8.69 20.31
C MET A 512 -36.32 9.64 19.38
N HIS A 513 -37.65 9.55 19.20
CA HIS A 513 -38.31 10.39 18.16
C HIS A 513 -38.19 11.91 18.41
N GLU A 514 -38.19 12.37 19.67
CA GLU A 514 -37.94 13.78 20.01
C GLU A 514 -36.45 14.12 20.17
N LYS A 515 -35.58 13.14 20.46
CA LYS A 515 -34.14 13.37 20.64
C LYS A 515 -33.38 13.38 19.32
N ILE A 516 -33.65 12.51 18.34
CA ILE A 516 -32.89 12.41 17.07
C ILE A 516 -33.00 13.67 16.21
N VAL A 517 -34.18 14.27 16.14
CA VAL A 517 -34.41 15.45 15.30
C VAL A 517 -33.72 16.70 15.90
N SER A 518 -33.43 16.67 17.20
CA SER A 518 -32.84 17.77 17.98
C SER A 518 -31.41 17.52 18.48
N THR A 519 -30.86 16.30 18.37
CA THR A 519 -29.50 15.95 18.82
C THR A 519 -28.48 16.05 17.68
N PRO A 520 -27.27 16.56 17.98
CA PRO A 520 -26.18 16.51 17.02
C PRO A 520 -25.80 15.05 16.72
N SER A 521 -25.26 14.82 15.51
CA SER A 521 -24.78 13.52 15.01
C SER A 521 -24.12 12.68 16.11
N PRO A 522 -24.34 11.34 16.16
CA PRO A 522 -23.56 10.47 17.03
C PRO A 522 -22.06 10.74 16.82
N GLN A 523 -21.37 11.17 17.88
CA GLN A 523 -19.94 11.48 17.82
C GLN A 523 -19.14 10.20 17.60
N GLN A 524 -18.07 10.31 16.79
CA GLN A 524 -17.17 9.21 16.44
C GLN A 524 -16.73 8.41 17.69
N PRO A 525 -16.84 7.08 17.70
CA PRO A 525 -15.91 6.29 18.49
C PRO A 525 -14.52 6.40 17.83
N SER A 526 -13.51 6.64 18.65
CA SER A 526 -12.11 6.49 18.26
C SER A 526 -11.94 5.14 17.57
N ILE A 527 -11.49 5.16 16.31
CA ILE A 527 -11.22 3.95 15.54
C ILE A 527 -10.11 3.19 16.30
N GLN A 528 -10.44 2.24 17.17
CA GLN A 528 -9.64 1.03 17.26
C GLN A 528 -10.00 0.25 16.00
N SER A 529 -9.00 -0.02 15.18
CA SER A 529 -9.17 -0.71 13.92
C SER A 529 -9.76 -2.10 14.17
N GLU A 530 -11.04 -2.30 13.82
CA GLU A 530 -11.59 -3.62 13.54
C GLU A 530 -10.94 -4.13 12.25
N SER A 531 -9.80 -4.77 12.42
CA SER A 531 -9.37 -5.82 11.51
C SER A 531 -10.20 -7.07 11.82
N GLU A 532 -11.40 -7.18 11.28
CA GLU A 532 -12.15 -8.44 11.31
C GLU A 532 -12.19 -9.08 9.92
N SER A 533 -11.34 -10.10 9.75
CA SER A 533 -11.75 -11.33 9.08
C SER A 533 -11.06 -12.52 9.74
N ALA A 534 -11.89 -13.50 10.15
CA ALA A 534 -11.60 -14.81 10.74
C ALA A 534 -11.64 -14.93 12.28
N HIS A 535 -12.79 -15.45 12.73
CA HIS A 535 -13.09 -16.01 14.04
C HIS A 535 -12.16 -17.16 14.49
N ASN A 536 -12.12 -17.28 15.83
CA ASN A 536 -12.10 -18.49 16.67
C ASN A 536 -10.74 -19.08 17.10
N THR A 537 -10.36 -18.92 18.37
CA THR A 537 -10.82 -19.79 19.48
C THR A 537 -10.26 -19.34 20.84
N GLY A 538 -11.15 -19.28 21.84
CA GLY A 538 -10.90 -19.67 23.24
C GLY A 538 -9.90 -18.87 24.07
N GLN A 539 -10.40 -18.01 24.96
CA GLN A 539 -10.19 -18.12 26.41
C GLN A 539 -10.97 -17.02 27.15
N GLN A 540 -11.81 -17.44 28.09
CA GLN A 540 -12.47 -16.57 29.07
C GLN A 540 -11.44 -15.87 29.96
N PRO A 541 -11.66 -14.61 30.37
CA PRO A 541 -11.19 -14.12 31.64
C PRO A 541 -12.33 -14.01 32.64
N THR A 542 -12.06 -14.59 33.81
CA THR A 542 -12.80 -14.56 35.06
C THR A 542 -13.17 -13.14 35.53
N GLN A 543 -14.36 -13.06 36.12
CA GLN A 543 -14.91 -11.95 36.89
C GLN A 543 -13.99 -11.47 38.03
N ALA A 544 -13.87 -10.14 38.17
CA ALA A 544 -13.77 -9.34 39.40
C ALA A 544 -13.51 -7.90 38.95
N GLY A 545 -14.09 -6.81 39.46
CA GLY A 545 -14.96 -6.52 40.59
C GLY A 545 -15.13 -4.99 40.62
N ASN A 546 -16.25 -4.56 41.19
CA ASN A 546 -16.78 -3.19 41.25
C ASN A 546 -15.86 -2.06 41.75
N ALA A 547 -16.34 -0.84 41.46
CA ALA A 547 -16.24 0.46 42.16
C ALA A 547 -15.49 1.52 41.32
N GLN A 548 -16.04 2.70 41.04
CA GLN A 548 -17.26 3.38 41.48
C GLN A 548 -17.61 4.46 40.46
#